data_AF-A0A2V8A3Z9-F1
#
_entry.id   AF-A0A2V8A3Z9-F1
#
_cell.length_a   1.000
_cell.length_b   1.000
_cell.length_c   1.000
_cell.angle_alpha   90.00
_cell.angle_beta   90.00
_cell.angle_gamma   90.00
#
_symmetry.space_group_name_H-M   'P 1'
#
loop_
_entity.id
_entity.type
_entity.pdbx_description
1 polymer ?
#
loop_
_entity_poly.entity_id
_entity_poly.type
_entity_poly.pdbx_seq_one_letter_code
_entity_poly.pdbx_strand_id
1 'polypeptide(L)'
;MRRVLAFTVVALSFVVVDATAQATFQWSGQLTSGQTIEIKAINGDVRATPSSSGQVEVTATKSARRSNPADVRIDVVPHGGGVTICAVYPDVPGK
;
A
#
# COMPACT_ATOMS: atom_id res chain seq x y z
N MET A 1 -48.95 19.37 35.76
CA MET A 1 -48.09 19.80 34.64
C MET A 1 -46.64 19.50 35.00
N ARG A 2 -46.01 18.51 34.36
CA ARG A 2 -44.60 18.16 34.63
C ARG A 2 -43.97 17.77 33.29
N ARG A 3 -43.36 18.74 32.62
CA ARG A 3 -42.64 18.53 31.35
C ARG A 3 -41.19 18.24 31.69
N VAL A 4 -40.77 16.99 31.52
CA VAL A 4 -39.38 16.56 31.68
C VAL A 4 -38.71 16.77 30.32
N LEU A 5 -37.73 17.67 30.23
CA LEU A 5 -36.86 17.77 29.05
C LEU A 5 -35.74 16.74 29.18
N ALA A 6 -35.72 15.77 28.26
CA ALA A 6 -34.64 14.82 28.12
C ALA A 6 -33.56 15.42 27.20
N PHE A 7 -32.37 15.69 27.73
CA PHE A 7 -31.19 16.05 26.95
C PHE A 7 -30.52 14.76 26.45
N THR A 8 -30.55 14.54 25.14
CA THR A 8 -29.83 13.45 24.48
C THR A 8 -28.38 13.88 24.24
N VAL A 9 -27.43 13.25 24.93
CA VAL A 9 -26.00 13.46 24.71
C VAL A 9 -25.57 12.60 23.53
N VAL A 10 -25.23 13.22 22.40
CA VAL A 10 -24.64 12.54 21.24
C VAL A 10 -23.13 12.46 21.46
N ALA A 11 -22.63 11.27 21.75
CA ALA A 11 -21.19 11.02 21.87
C ALA A 11 -20.56 10.95 20.47
N LEU A 12 -19.70 11.91 20.14
CA LEU A 12 -18.84 11.84 18.95
C LEU A 12 -17.69 10.87 19.20
N SER A 13 -17.63 9.78 18.44
CA SER A 13 -16.50 8.86 18.43
C SER A 13 -15.33 9.50 17.68
N PHE A 14 -14.23 9.79 18.38
CA PHE A 14 -12.98 10.23 17.76
C PHE A 14 -12.19 9.01 17.30
N VAL A 15 -11.95 8.89 15.98
CA VAL A 15 -11.01 7.91 15.43
C VAL A 15 -9.62 8.53 15.53
N VAL A 16 -8.75 7.93 16.36
CA VAL A 16 -7.35 8.32 16.45
C VAL A 16 -6.59 7.51 15.40
N VAL A 17 -6.09 8.17 14.36
CA VAL A 17 -5.24 7.53 13.34
C VAL A 17 -3.79 7.70 13.79
N ASP A 18 -3.15 6.59 14.16
CA ASP A 18 -1.75 6.57 14.60
C ASP A 18 -0.82 6.78 13.38
N ALA A 19 -0.10 7.91 13.36
CA ALA A 19 0.69 8.36 12.22
C ALA A 19 2.17 7.93 12.28
N THR A 20 2.47 6.79 12.92
CA THR A 20 3.83 6.22 12.98
C THR A 20 4.06 5.08 11.99
N ALA A 21 3.13 4.86 11.05
CA ALA A 21 3.25 3.83 10.03
C ALA A 21 4.44 4.14 9.09
N GLN A 22 5.46 3.27 9.11
CA GLN A 22 6.29 3.05 7.93
C GLN A 22 5.33 2.94 6.73
N ALA A 23 5.54 3.73 5.67
CA ALA A 23 4.62 3.74 4.54
C ALA A 23 4.61 2.36 3.87
N THR A 24 3.66 1.53 4.27
CA THR A 24 3.46 0.19 3.75
C THR A 24 2.60 0.30 2.50
N PHE A 25 3.08 -0.28 1.41
CA PHE A 25 2.32 -0.45 0.19
C PHE A 25 1.59 -1.80 0.22
N GLN A 26 0.35 -1.82 -0.24
CA GLN A 26 -0.43 -3.04 -0.44
C GLN A 26 -1.07 -3.02 -1.82
N TRP A 27 -1.04 -4.17 -2.48
CA TRP A 27 -1.72 -4.41 -3.74
C TRP A 27 -2.23 -5.85 -3.79
N SER A 28 -3.39 -6.05 -4.43
CA SER A 28 -3.89 -7.37 -4.77
C SER A 28 -4.39 -7.40 -6.21
N GLY A 29 -4.28 -8.56 -6.83
CA GLY A 29 -4.77 -8.76 -8.20
C GLY A 29 -4.81 -10.21 -8.60
N GLN A 30 -5.49 -10.49 -9.70
CA GLN A 30 -5.54 -11.82 -10.31
C GLN A 30 -4.62 -11.87 -11.53
N LEU A 31 -4.01 -13.02 -11.74
CA LEU A 31 -3.29 -13.35 -12.96
C LEU A 31 -3.98 -14.51 -13.65
N THR A 32 -4.11 -14.43 -14.97
CA THR A 32 -4.57 -15.57 -15.76
C THR A 32 -3.44 -16.57 -15.99
N SER A 33 -3.77 -17.78 -16.42
CA SER A 33 -2.75 -18.77 -16.80
C SER A 33 -1.80 -18.19 -17.86
N GLY A 34 -0.50 -18.42 -17.67
CA GLY A 34 0.55 -17.88 -18.53
C GLY A 34 0.99 -16.44 -18.21
N GLN A 35 0.31 -15.73 -17.31
CA GLN A 35 0.75 -14.41 -16.85
C GLN A 35 1.69 -14.50 -15.64
N THR A 36 2.52 -13.47 -15.46
CA THR A 36 3.47 -13.37 -14.35
C THR A 36 3.28 -12.07 -13.56
N ILE A 37 3.65 -12.12 -12.28
CA ILE A 37 3.91 -10.94 -11.47
C ILE A 37 5.42 -10.73 -11.43
N GLU A 38 5.89 -9.56 -11.85
CA GLU A 38 7.29 -9.17 -11.77
C GLU A 38 7.48 -8.10 -10.70
N ILE A 39 8.41 -8.30 -9.77
CA ILE A 39 8.73 -7.36 -8.70
C ILE A 39 10.12 -6.79 -8.92
N LYS A 40 10.21 -5.47 -9.16
CA LYS A 40 11.46 -4.75 -9.35
C LYS A 40 11.69 -3.81 -8.16
N ALA A 41 12.47 -4.28 -7.20
CA ALA A 41 12.87 -3.50 -6.03
C ALA A 41 14.13 -2.66 -6.32
N ILE A 42 14.37 -1.64 -5.48
CA ILE A 42 15.63 -0.88 -5.51
C ILE A 42 16.73 -1.66 -4.77
N ASN A 43 16.50 -1.96 -3.49
CA ASN A 43 17.40 -2.72 -2.63
C ASN A 43 16.58 -3.43 -1.54
N GLY A 44 16.99 -4.64 -1.17
CA GLY A 44 16.35 -5.44 -0.11
C GLY A 44 15.85 -6.80 -0.61
N ASP A 45 15.15 -7.51 0.25
CA ASP A 45 14.67 -8.87 -0.01
C ASP A 45 13.29 -8.86 -0.68
N VAL A 46 13.10 -9.81 -1.61
CA VAL A 46 11.79 -10.17 -2.14
C VAL A 46 11.51 -11.62 -1.77
N ARG A 47 10.38 -11.86 -1.11
CA ARG A 47 9.91 -13.20 -0.75
C ARG A 47 8.59 -13.47 -1.44
N ALA A 48 8.53 -14.55 -2.21
CA ALA A 48 7.32 -15.03 -2.85
C ALA A 48 6.95 -16.40 -2.27
N THR A 49 5.67 -16.58 -1.97
CA THR A 49 5.09 -17.87 -1.56
C THR A 49 3.81 -18.12 -2.35
N PRO A 50 3.43 -19.38 -2.58
CA PRO A 50 2.15 -19.70 -3.19
C PRO A 50 0.98 -19.05 -2.43
N SER A 51 0.02 -18.49 -3.15
CA SER A 51 -1.20 -17.95 -2.57
C SER A 51 -2.20 -19.05 -2.25
N SER A 52 -2.91 -18.91 -1.13
CA SER A 52 -4.05 -19.77 -0.76
C SER A 52 -5.39 -19.20 -1.24
N SER A 53 -5.46 -17.93 -1.63
CA SER A 53 -6.69 -17.21 -1.97
C SER A 53 -7.00 -17.21 -3.47
N GLY A 54 -6.06 -17.68 -4.30
CA GLY A 54 -6.14 -17.58 -5.77
C GLY A 54 -5.87 -16.17 -6.30
N GLN A 55 -5.53 -15.22 -5.43
CA GLN A 55 -5.08 -13.87 -5.80
C GLN A 55 -3.60 -13.71 -5.47
N VAL A 56 -2.92 -12.87 -6.26
CA VAL A 56 -1.60 -12.36 -5.91
C VAL A 56 -1.79 -11.22 -4.93
N GLU A 57 -1.05 -11.26 -3.83
CA GLU A 57 -1.01 -10.22 -2.81
C GLU A 57 0.44 -9.75 -2.69
N VAL A 58 0.64 -8.43 -2.75
CA VAL A 58 1.95 -7.80 -2.66
C VAL A 58 1.92 -6.78 -1.55
N THR A 59 2.85 -6.94 -0.62
CA THR A 59 3.12 -5.95 0.43
C THR A 59 4.56 -5.50 0.34
N ALA A 60 4.80 -4.23 0.59
CA ALA A 60 6.16 -3.69 0.60
C ALA A 60 6.32 -2.65 1.71
N THR A 61 7.45 -2.74 2.41
CA THR A 61 7.85 -1.76 3.41
C THR A 61 9.06 -1.00 2.90
N LYS A 62 8.98 0.33 2.88
CA LYS A 62 10.09 1.19 2.47
C LYS A 62 10.85 1.66 3.69
N SER A 63 12.18 1.57 3.65
CA SER A 63 13.05 2.07 4.72
C SER A 63 14.31 2.71 4.14
N ALA A 64 14.87 3.69 4.86
CA ALA A 64 16.10 4.37 4.48
C ALA A 64 16.82 4.89 5.72
N ARG A 65 18.15 5.04 5.62
CA ARG A 65 18.99 5.56 6.72
C ARG A 65 19.39 7.03 6.55
N ARG A 66 19.53 7.49 5.30
CA ARG A 66 20.06 8.82 4.95
C ARG A 66 19.17 9.61 3.99
N SER A 67 18.07 9.03 3.53
CA SER A 67 17.12 9.62 2.58
C SER A 67 15.70 9.45 3.08
N ASN A 68 14.74 10.13 2.44
CA ASN A 68 13.33 9.99 2.74
C ASN A 68 12.73 8.83 1.91
N PRO A 69 12.25 7.74 2.54
CA PRO A 69 11.64 6.62 1.81
C PRO A 69 10.30 6.98 1.14
N ALA A 70 9.70 8.13 1.48
CA ALA A 70 8.49 8.61 0.83
C ALA A 70 8.75 9.09 -0.61
N ASP A 71 9.98 9.48 -0.94
CA ASP A 71 10.34 9.97 -2.28
C ASP A 71 10.30 8.84 -3.33
N VAL A 72 10.46 7.57 -2.89
CA VAL A 72 10.32 6.39 -3.75
C VAL A 72 8.85 6.05 -3.94
N ARG A 73 8.40 6.04 -5.19
CA ARG A 73 7.06 5.61 -5.58
C ARG A 73 7.06 4.11 -5.95
N ILE A 74 5.93 3.45 -5.77
CA ILE A 74 5.71 2.08 -6.25
C ILE A 74 4.68 2.14 -7.36
N ASP A 75 5.11 1.79 -8.56
CA ASP A 75 4.29 1.81 -9.76
C ASP A 75 3.84 0.41 -10.12
N VAL A 76 2.54 0.28 -10.39
CA VAL A 76 1.92 -0.95 -10.88
C VAL A 76 1.64 -0.76 -12.35
N VAL A 77 2.28 -1.57 -13.20
CA VAL A 77 2.20 -1.48 -14.65
C VAL A 77 1.64 -2.78 -15.22
N PRO A 78 0.35 -2.84 -15.55
CA PRO A 78 -0.24 -3.96 -16.27
C PRO A 78 0.26 -4.03 -17.71
N HIS A 79 0.47 -5.23 -18.24
CA HIS A 79 0.82 -5.50 -19.63
C HIS A 79 0.31 -6.87 -20.08
N GLY A 80 0.46 -7.22 -21.37
CA GLY A 80 -0.09 -8.47 -21.91
C GLY A 80 0.46 -9.75 -21.24
N GLY A 81 1.67 -9.68 -20.68
CA GLY A 81 2.30 -10.79 -19.95
C GLY A 81 1.95 -10.86 -18.46
N GLY A 82 1.17 -9.91 -17.92
CA GLY A 82 0.83 -9.86 -16.50
C GLY A 82 1.02 -8.46 -15.92
N VAL A 83 1.69 -8.36 -14.77
CA VAL A 83 1.85 -7.10 -14.04
C VAL A 83 3.30 -6.94 -13.60
N THR A 84 3.87 -5.77 -13.80
CA THR A 84 5.15 -5.38 -13.20
C THR A 84 4.90 -4.38 -12.08
N ILE A 85 5.46 -4.62 -10.89
CA ILE A 85 5.47 -3.66 -9.78
C ILE A 85 6.90 -3.15 -9.58
N CYS A 86 7.11 -1.86 -9.75
CA CYS A 86 8.43 -1.22 -9.70
C CYS A 86 8.54 -0.20 -8.58
N ALA A 87 9.57 -0.31 -7.75
CA ALA A 87 10.01 0.79 -6.91
C ALA A 87 10.84 1.77 -7.75
N VAL A 88 10.39 3.02 -7.87
CA VAL A 88 11.00 4.06 -8.71
C VAL A 88 11.35 5.30 -7.91
N TYR A 89 12.56 5.81 -8.11
CA TYR A 89 12.93 7.14 -7.63
C TYR A 89 12.18 8.21 -8.43
N PRO A 90 11.94 9.39 -7.85
CA PRO A 90 11.35 10.48 -8.58
C PRO A 90 12.37 11.01 -9.59
N ASP A 91 11.91 11.33 -10.80
CA ASP A 91 12.73 12.04 -11.77
C ASP A 91 13.11 13.42 -11.21
N VAL A 92 14.35 13.83 -11.42
CA VAL A 92 14.79 15.19 -11.10
C VAL A 92 14.18 16.15 -12.15
N PRO A 93 13.34 17.13 -11.77
CA PRO A 93 12.79 18.07 -12.73
C PRO A 93 13.89 18.80 -13.49
N GLY A 94 13.84 18.78 -14.83
CA GLY A 94 14.77 19.51 -15.70
C GLY A 94 16.00 18.73 -16.19
N LYS A 95 15.98 17.41 -16.13
CA LYS A 95 16.97 16.52 -16.76
C LYS A 95 16.29 15.51 -17.66
#